data_AF-A0A6A4WWF6-F1
#
_entry.id   AF-A0A6A4WWF6-F1
#
_cell.length_a   1.000
_cell.length_b   1.000
_cell.length_c   1.000
_cell.angle_alpha   90.00
_cell.angle_beta   90.00
_cell.angle_gamma   90.00
#
_symmetry.space_group_name_H-M   'P 1'
#
loop_
_entity.id
_entity.type
_entity.pdbx_description
1 polymer ?
#
loop_
_entity_poly.entity_id
_entity_poly.type
_entity_poly.pdbx_seq_one_letter_code
_entity_poly.pdbx_strand_id
1 'polypeptide(L)'
;MKCITCAFCDLVWSDPEDVATWSTSPRGAGWLFGANVTHEFMEENKLDLICRAHQLVHEGYKYVFDDKLVTVWSAPNYCYRCGNVAAVLCFHDDVHSREVKIFRAVPDDERRVPPSITTPYFL
;
A
#
# COMPACT_ATOMS: atom_id res chain seq x y z
N MET A 1 2.11 24.89 -6.49
CA MET A 1 2.81 23.62 -6.82
C MET A 1 1.93 22.90 -7.83
N LYS A 2 2.39 22.57 -9.05
CA LYS A 2 1.58 21.82 -10.01
C LYS A 2 1.68 20.34 -9.64
N CYS A 3 0.55 19.68 -9.38
CA CYS A 3 0.52 18.23 -9.20
C CYS A 3 0.92 17.55 -10.51
N ILE A 4 1.88 16.62 -10.48
CA ILE A 4 2.21 15.81 -11.65
C ILE A 4 1.17 14.69 -11.74
N THR A 5 0.31 14.73 -12.76
CA THR A 5 -0.82 13.80 -12.90
C THR A 5 -0.78 13.13 -14.28
N CYS A 6 -0.73 11.80 -14.28
CA CYS A 6 -0.99 10.92 -15.42
C CYS A 6 -1.30 9.54 -14.87
N ALA A 7 -1.97 8.66 -15.63
CA ALA A 7 -2.40 7.36 -15.11
C ALA A 7 -1.26 6.53 -14.47
N PHE A 8 -0.06 6.55 -15.07
CA PHE A 8 1.12 5.90 -14.49
C PHE A 8 1.59 6.54 -13.18
N CYS A 9 1.51 7.86 -13.08
CA CYS A 9 1.82 8.59 -11.85
C CYS A 9 0.78 8.26 -10.76
N ASP A 10 -0.49 8.27 -11.12
CA ASP A 10 -1.59 8.06 -10.19
C ASP A 10 -1.56 6.64 -9.61
N LEU A 11 -1.18 5.64 -10.43
CA LEU A 11 -1.02 4.25 -9.99
C LEU A 11 0.04 4.07 -8.89
N VAL A 12 1.09 4.90 -8.89
CA VAL A 12 2.23 4.76 -7.96
C VAL A 12 2.26 5.79 -6.83
N TRP A 13 1.51 6.89 -6.94
CA TRP A 13 1.53 8.00 -5.97
C TRP A 13 0.20 8.33 -5.31
N SER A 14 -0.94 7.82 -5.81
CA SER A 14 -2.24 8.15 -5.22
C SER A 14 -2.51 7.36 -3.94
N ASP A 15 -3.23 7.97 -3.00
CA ASP A 15 -3.53 7.42 -1.69
C ASP A 15 -5.03 7.47 -1.36
N PRO A 16 -5.60 6.43 -0.71
CA PRO A 16 -6.92 6.52 -0.13
C PRO A 16 -6.92 7.48 1.08
N GLU A 17 -7.98 8.28 1.21
CA GLU A 17 -8.18 9.20 2.35
C GLU A 17 -9.67 9.33 2.67
N ASP A 18 -9.99 9.78 3.89
CA ASP A 18 -11.36 10.13 4.30
C ASP A 18 -11.83 11.45 3.64
N VAL A 19 -12.04 11.37 2.33
CA VAL A 19 -12.62 12.42 1.48
C VAL A 19 -13.77 11.82 0.67
N ALA A 20 -14.72 12.65 0.24
CA ALA A 20 -15.86 12.15 -0.54
C ALA A 20 -15.45 11.68 -1.95
N THR A 21 -14.57 12.41 -2.63
CA THR A 21 -14.17 12.13 -4.02
C THR A 21 -12.65 12.25 -4.20
N TRP A 22 -12.16 13.29 -4.87
CA TRP A 22 -10.75 13.52 -5.16
C TRP A 22 -10.25 14.74 -4.38
N SER A 23 -9.00 14.70 -3.91
CA SER A 23 -8.33 15.85 -3.31
C SER A 23 -6.85 15.88 -3.70
N THR A 24 -6.25 17.07 -3.69
CA THR A 24 -4.84 17.24 -4.06
C THR A 24 -3.94 16.48 -3.09
N SER A 25 -3.03 15.66 -3.62
CA SER A 25 -2.05 14.94 -2.81
C SER A 25 -1.03 15.89 -2.18
N PRO A 26 -0.78 15.82 -0.86
CA PRO A 26 0.30 16.57 -0.22
C PRO A 26 1.69 16.07 -0.64
N ARG A 27 1.79 14.93 -1.35
CA ARG A 27 3.05 14.40 -1.89
C ARG A 27 3.55 15.16 -3.12
N GLY A 28 2.70 16.01 -3.73
CA GLY A 28 3.01 16.74 -4.95
C GLY A 28 2.87 15.92 -6.25
N ALA A 29 2.43 14.67 -6.16
CA ALA A 29 2.15 13.75 -7.26
C ALA A 29 0.96 12.85 -6.90
N GLY A 30 0.18 12.45 -7.90
CA GLY A 30 -1.04 11.65 -7.71
C GLY A 30 -2.16 12.41 -7.00
N TRP A 31 -3.17 11.67 -6.54
CA TRP A 31 -4.35 12.22 -5.87
C TRP A 31 -4.63 11.52 -4.54
N LEU A 32 -5.30 12.21 -3.64
CA LEU A 32 -6.07 11.56 -2.60
C LEU A 32 -7.42 11.16 -3.19
N PHE A 33 -7.89 9.95 -2.88
CA PHE A 33 -9.17 9.45 -3.38
C PHE A 33 -10.02 8.82 -2.27
N GLY A 34 -11.32 9.01 -2.38
CA GLY A 34 -12.32 8.62 -1.40
C GLY A 34 -13.05 7.32 -1.70
N ALA A 35 -14.04 7.03 -0.85
CA ALA A 35 -14.91 5.86 -0.98
C ALA A 35 -15.69 5.87 -2.30
N ASN A 36 -16.28 7.00 -2.70
CA ASN A 36 -17.11 7.07 -3.91
C ASN A 36 -16.31 6.72 -5.17
N VAL A 37 -15.10 7.27 -5.30
CA VAL A 37 -14.18 7.00 -6.41
C VAL A 37 -13.79 5.52 -6.44
N THR A 38 -13.51 4.95 -5.27
CA THR A 38 -13.17 3.53 -5.13
C THR A 38 -14.33 2.65 -5.58
N HIS A 39 -15.55 2.95 -5.12
CA HIS A 39 -16.75 2.17 -5.43
C HIS A 39 -17.10 2.25 -6.92
N GLU A 40 -17.08 3.45 -7.51
CA GLU A 40 -17.32 3.68 -8.94
C GLU A 40 -16.32 2.88 -9.79
N PHE A 41 -15.02 3.00 -9.50
CA PHE A 41 -13.98 2.26 -10.23
C PHE A 41 -14.19 0.74 -10.13
N MET A 42 -14.56 0.24 -8.95
CA MET A 42 -14.77 -1.19 -8.75
C MET A 42 -16.02 -1.71 -9.44
N GLU A 43 -17.12 -0.95 -9.44
CA GLU A 43 -18.35 -1.31 -10.14
C GLU A 43 -18.13 -1.36 -11.66
N GLU A 44 -17.52 -0.32 -12.23
CA GLU A 44 -17.24 -0.24 -13.66
C GLU A 44 -16.36 -1.40 -14.15
N ASN A 45 -15.38 -1.79 -13.33
CA ASN A 45 -14.39 -2.82 -13.68
C ASN A 45 -14.74 -4.21 -13.12
N LYS A 46 -15.87 -4.36 -12.42
CA LYS A 46 -16.33 -5.62 -11.80
C LYS A 46 -15.26 -6.25 -10.90
N LEU A 47 -14.71 -5.44 -10.00
CA LEU A 47 -13.66 -5.83 -9.06
C LEU A 47 -14.22 -5.98 -7.63
N ASP A 48 -13.67 -6.93 -6.87
CA ASP A 48 -14.10 -7.19 -5.49
C ASP A 48 -13.20 -6.53 -4.43
N LEU A 49 -11.92 -6.31 -4.75
CA LEU A 49 -10.92 -5.77 -3.81
C LEU A 49 -9.77 -5.08 -4.54
N ILE A 50 -9.42 -3.87 -4.10
CA ILE A 50 -8.16 -3.21 -4.45
C ILE A 50 -7.12 -3.53 -3.37
N CYS A 51 -6.01 -4.17 -3.77
CA CYS A 51 -4.85 -4.37 -2.91
C CYS A 51 -3.77 -3.34 -3.26
N ARG A 52 -3.29 -2.60 -2.27
CA ARG A 52 -2.21 -1.62 -2.45
C ARG A 52 -1.21 -1.62 -1.30
N ALA A 53 -0.15 -0.82 -1.42
CA ALA A 53 0.85 -0.58 -0.38
C ALA A 53 1.07 0.93 -0.17
N HIS A 54 2.33 1.39 -0.19
CA HIS A 54 2.78 2.79 -0.25
C HIS A 54 2.54 3.67 0.99
N GLN A 55 1.43 3.53 1.72
CA GLN A 55 1.24 4.15 3.03
C GLN A 55 1.68 3.21 4.16
N LEU A 56 2.45 3.73 5.11
CA LEU A 56 2.81 3.01 6.33
C LEU A 56 1.52 2.72 7.13
N VAL A 57 1.36 1.46 7.53
CA VAL A 57 0.31 1.04 8.47
C VAL A 57 0.98 0.38 9.66
N HIS A 58 0.70 0.86 10.88
CA HIS A 58 1.39 0.40 12.09
C HIS A 58 1.11 -1.08 12.39
N GLU A 59 -0.11 -1.52 12.08
CA GLU A 59 -0.64 -2.87 12.25
C GLU A 59 -0.25 -3.79 11.08
N GLY A 60 0.49 -3.29 10.10
CA GLY A 60 0.93 -4.03 8.91
C GLY A 60 -0.11 -4.09 7.79
N TYR A 61 -1.40 -3.92 8.08
CA TYR A 61 -2.45 -3.80 7.06
C TYR A 61 -3.66 -3.01 7.55
N LYS A 62 -4.42 -2.42 6.64
CA LYS A 62 -5.65 -1.67 6.95
C LYS A 62 -6.65 -1.81 5.81
N TYR A 63 -7.88 -2.21 6.14
CA TYR A 63 -9.02 -2.12 5.24
C TYR A 63 -9.71 -0.76 5.38
N VAL A 64 -10.20 -0.24 4.26
CA VAL A 64 -11.00 0.99 4.18
C VAL A 64 -12.11 0.82 3.14
N PHE A 65 -13.09 1.74 3.18
CA PHE A 65 -14.17 1.83 2.19
C PHE A 65 -14.98 0.53 2.07
N ASP A 66 -15.50 0.02 3.19
CA ASP A 66 -16.30 -1.21 3.29
C ASP A 66 -15.52 -2.47 2.86
N ASP A 67 -14.27 -2.56 3.32
CA ASP A 67 -13.32 -3.64 3.02
C ASP A 67 -13.03 -3.85 1.52
N LYS A 68 -13.36 -2.87 0.68
CA LYS A 68 -13.12 -2.88 -0.77
C LYS A 68 -11.72 -2.44 -1.16
N LEU A 69 -10.98 -1.79 -0.24
CA LEU A 69 -9.58 -1.46 -0.43
C LEU A 69 -8.77 -1.87 0.79
N VAL A 70 -7.63 -2.53 0.55
CA VAL A 70 -6.67 -2.89 1.58
C VAL A 70 -5.30 -2.31 1.29
N THR A 71 -4.72 -1.66 2.29
CA THR A 71 -3.30 -1.32 2.33
C THR A 71 -2.56 -2.42 3.07
N VAL A 72 -1.54 -3.02 2.45
CA VAL A 72 -0.65 -4.02 3.05
C VAL A 72 0.77 -3.46 3.09
N TRP A 73 1.43 -3.60 4.23
CA TRP A 73 2.78 -3.09 4.49
C TRP A 73 3.70 -4.21 4.95
N SER A 74 4.76 -4.48 4.20
CA SER A 74 5.64 -5.64 4.44
C SER A 74 7.04 -5.27 4.97
N ALA A 75 7.25 -4.03 5.41
CA ALA A 75 8.54 -3.57 5.98
C ALA A 75 8.41 -3.29 7.49
N PRO A 76 8.69 -4.27 8.37
CA PRO A 76 8.52 -4.08 9.80
C PRO A 76 9.60 -3.15 10.35
N ASN A 77 9.27 -2.43 11.42
CA ASN A 77 10.12 -1.39 12.00
C ASN A 77 10.70 -0.45 10.93
N TYR A 78 9.82 0.15 10.13
CA TYR A 78 10.21 0.97 8.99
C TYR A 78 11.24 2.05 9.39
N CYS A 79 12.26 2.21 8.54
CA CYS A 79 13.42 3.05 8.78
C CYS A 79 14.11 2.82 10.15
N TYR A 80 13.96 1.63 10.73
CA TYR A 80 14.48 1.24 12.05
C TYR A 80 13.98 2.09 13.21
N ARG A 81 12.84 2.77 13.05
CA ARG A 81 12.34 3.75 14.03
C ARG A 81 10.84 3.80 14.21
N CYS A 82 10.06 3.26 13.26
CA CYS A 82 8.61 3.38 13.30
C CYS A 82 7.94 2.35 14.22
N GLY A 83 8.60 1.24 14.54
CA GLY A 83 8.07 0.20 15.44
C GLY A 83 6.83 -0.54 14.91
N ASN A 84 6.42 -0.33 13.65
CA ASN A 84 5.31 -1.02 13.03
C ASN A 84 5.58 -2.52 12.85
N VAL A 85 4.52 -3.32 12.84
CA VAL A 85 4.58 -4.69 12.32
C VAL A 85 4.43 -4.69 10.80
N ALA A 86 4.63 -5.85 10.20
CA ALA A 86 4.45 -6.06 8.78
C ALA A 86 3.47 -7.20 8.51
N ALA A 87 2.89 -7.21 7.33
CA ALA A 87 1.90 -8.19 6.92
C ALA A 87 2.17 -8.75 5.52
N VAL A 88 1.66 -9.94 5.28
CA VAL A 88 1.42 -10.55 3.97
C VAL A 88 -0.06 -10.91 3.89
N LEU A 89 -0.74 -10.52 2.81
CA LEU A 89 -2.10 -10.96 2.52
C LEU A 89 -2.04 -12.18 1.60
N CYS A 90 -2.51 -13.33 2.07
CA CYS A 90 -2.56 -14.59 1.35
C CYS A 90 -3.99 -14.85 0.87
N PHE A 91 -4.15 -15.26 -0.38
CA PHE A 91 -5.40 -15.75 -0.94
C PHE A 91 -5.30 -17.26 -1.15
N HIS A 92 -6.38 -17.99 -0.88
CA HIS A 92 -6.42 -19.44 -1.05
C HIS A 92 -7.18 -19.84 -2.32
N ASP A 93 -8.52 -19.79 -2.27
CA ASP A 93 -9.37 -20.21 -3.37
C ASP A 93 -9.95 -19.02 -4.16
N ASP A 94 -10.42 -18.00 -3.44
CA ASP A 94 -10.99 -16.78 -4.01
C ASP A 94 -10.62 -15.54 -3.18
N VAL A 95 -11.15 -14.39 -3.60
CA VAL A 95 -10.90 -13.08 -2.95
C VAL A 95 -11.45 -13.00 -1.52
N HIS A 96 -12.45 -13.83 -1.18
CA HIS A 96 -13.08 -13.88 0.16
C HIS A 96 -12.35 -14.84 1.09
N SER A 97 -11.73 -15.89 0.55
CA SER A 97 -10.88 -16.83 1.29
C SER A 97 -9.46 -16.29 1.43
N ARG A 98 -9.29 -15.28 2.29
CA ARG A 98 -8.01 -14.60 2.53
C ARG A 98 -7.56 -14.64 3.99
N GLU A 99 -6.25 -14.77 4.18
CA GLU A 99 -5.56 -14.80 5.47
C GLU A 99 -4.50 -13.70 5.53
N VAL A 100 -4.41 -12.97 6.64
CA VAL A 100 -3.32 -12.02 6.88
C VAL A 100 -2.28 -12.64 7.80
N LYS A 101 -1.03 -12.73 7.33
CA LYS A 101 0.12 -13.20 8.11
C LYS A 101 0.94 -12.03 8.61
N ILE A 102 0.93 -11.81 9.92
CA ILE A 102 1.69 -10.74 10.58
C ILE A 102 3.08 -11.23 10.96
N PHE A 103 4.10 -10.40 10.73
CA PHE A 103 5.47 -10.64 11.16
C PHE A 103 6.13 -9.37 11.69
N ARG A 104 7.17 -9.55 12.50
CA ARG A 104 7.91 -8.47 13.16
C ARG A 104 9.31 -8.33 12.56
N ALA A 105 9.96 -7.22 12.88
CA ALA A 105 11.36 -7.04 12.53
C ALA A 105 12.19 -8.08 13.27
N VAL A 106 13.22 -8.61 12.58
CA VAL A 106 14.23 -9.42 13.24
C VAL A 106 14.96 -8.57 14.29
N PRO A 107 15.37 -9.15 15.43
CA PRO A 107 16.22 -8.47 16.40
C PRO A 107 17.48 -7.87 15.74
N ASP A 108 17.96 -6.75 16.26
CA ASP A 108 19.11 -6.03 15.68
C ASP A 108 20.40 -6.87 15.68
N ASP A 109 20.56 -7.76 16.66
CA ASP A 109 21.69 -8.68 16.80
C ASP A 109 21.66 -9.84 15.79
N GLU A 110 20.48 -10.22 15.28
CA GLU A 110 20.31 -11.24 14.25
C GLU A 110 20.30 -10.67 12.83
N ARG A 111 20.36 -9.34 12.70
CA ARG A 111 20.24 -8.65 11.42
C ARG A 111 21.45 -8.91 10.54
N ARG A 112 21.19 -9.50 9.37
CA ARG A 112 22.23 -9.71 8.34
C ARG A 112 22.19 -8.57 7.32
N VAL A 113 23.32 -7.89 7.14
CA VAL A 113 23.52 -6.98 6.02
C VAL A 113 23.88 -7.83 4.80
N PRO A 114 23.05 -7.87 3.75
CA PRO A 114 23.42 -8.59 2.54
C PRO A 114 24.68 -7.96 1.92
N PRO A 115 25.58 -8.75 1.34
CA PRO A 115 26.73 -8.22 0.63
C PRO A 115 26.25 -7.27 -0.48
N SER A 116 27.00 -6.20 -0.71
CA SER A 116 26.68 -5.22 -1.76
C SER A 116 26.77 -5.89 -3.13
N ILE A 117 25.62 -6.25 -3.71
CA ILE A 117 25.53 -6.68 -5.10
C ILE A 117 25.21 -5.43 -5.92
N THR A 118 26.22 -4.87 -6.56
CA THR A 118 26.02 -3.82 -7.55
C THR A 118 25.50 -4.47 -8.83
N THR A 119 24.18 -4.64 -8.95
CA THR A 119 23.56 -4.93 -10.24
C THR A 119 23.76 -3.71 -11.15
N PRO A 120 24.34 -3.86 -12.35
CA PRO A 120 24.34 -2.79 -13.34
C PRO A 120 22.90 -2.57 -13.81
N TYR A 121 22.16 -1.71 -13.13
CA TYR A 121 20.84 -1.26 -13.59
C TYR A 121 21.07 -0.13 -14.61
N PHE A 122 20.43 -0.26 -15.78
CA PHE A 122 20.58 0.55 -16.99
C PHE A 122 21.89 0.29 -17.78
N LEU A 123 21.98 -0.87 -18.42
CA LEU A 123 22.68 -1.01 -19.72
C LEU A 123 21.64 -1.37 -20.78
#